data_AF-H1Z0D9-F1
#
_entry.id   AF-H1Z0D9-F1
#
_cell.length_a   1.000
_cell.length_b   1.000
_cell.length_c   1.000
_cell.angle_alpha   90.00
_cell.angle_beta   90.00
_cell.angle_gamma   90.00
#
_symmetry.space_group_name_H-M   'P 1'
#
loop_
_entity.id
_entity.type
_entity.pdbx_description
1 polymer ?
#
loop_
_entity_poly.entity_id
_entity_poly.type
_entity_poly.pdbx_seq_one_letter_code
_entity_poly.pdbx_strand_id
1 'polypeptide(L)' 'MSSKTVSLSEEAYNRLKMWKINDNESFSEEVLRLLPKHRDVGEVLRNAKYHLSEEEAEKMKKDIE' A
#
# COMPACT_ATOMS: atom_id res chain seq x y z
N MET A 1 2.09 -15.11 -20.22
CA MET A 1 1.71 -13.86 -19.52
C MET A 1 1.63 -12.75 -20.55
N SER A 2 0.57 -11.93 -20.55
CA SER A 2 0.57 -10.73 -21.39
C SER A 2 1.52 -9.70 -20.78
N SER A 3 2.45 -9.16 -21.56
CA SER A 3 3.27 -8.02 -21.16
C SER A 3 2.65 -6.72 -21.67
N LYS A 4 2.99 -5.62 -21.00
CA LYS A 4 2.76 -4.26 -21.49
C LYS A 4 4.09 -3.52 -21.43
N THR A 5 4.33 -2.66 -22.41
CA THR A 5 5.50 -1.77 -22.43
C THR A 5 5.08 -0.40 -21.92
N VAL A 6 5.90 0.19 -21.05
CA VAL A 6 5.75 1.56 -20.57
C VAL A 6 7.05 2.30 -20.83
N SER A 7 6.96 3.60 -21.11
CA SER A 7 8.12 4.47 -21.22
C SER A 7 8.29 5.23 -19.90
N LEU A 8 9.51 5.27 -19.38
CA LEU A 8 9.88 6.00 -18.18
C LEU A 8 10.84 7.14 -18.56
N SER A 9 10.80 8.25 -17.82
CA SER A 9 11.90 9.21 -17.86
C SER A 9 13.16 8.57 -17.26
N GLU A 10 14.34 9.07 -17.64
CA GLU A 10 15.62 8.63 -17.07
C GLU A 10 15.63 8.69 -15.55
N GLU A 11 15.11 9.78 -14.98
CA GLU A 11 15.01 9.94 -13.53
C GLU A 11 14.10 8.88 -12.90
N ALA A 12 12.94 8.61 -13.49
CA ALA A 12 12.02 7.59 -12.97
C ALA A 12 12.63 6.18 -13.05
N TYR A 13 13.33 5.86 -14.14
CA TYR A 13 14.03 4.59 -14.30
C TYR A 13 15.13 4.41 -13.26
N ASN A 14 15.97 5.43 -13.05
CA ASN A 14 17.05 5.37 -12.06
C ASN A 14 16.50 5.25 -10.64
N ARG A 15 15.46 6.03 -10.29
CA ARG A 15 14.77 5.91 -9.01
C ARG A 15 14.24 4.51 -8.81
N LEU A 16 13.55 3.93 -9.81
CA LEU A 16 13.03 2.57 -9.74
C LEU A 16 14.18 1.60 -9.49
N LYS A 17 15.22 1.58 -10.33
CA LYS A 17 16.37 0.67 -10.22
C LYS A 17 17.05 0.66 -8.85
N MET A 18 17.08 1.78 -8.13
CA MET A 18 17.69 1.88 -6.81
C MET A 18 16.99 1.06 -5.72
N TRP A 19 15.73 0.65 -5.93
CA TRP A 19 14.98 -0.13 -4.94
C TRP A 19 15.15 -1.63 -5.10
N LYS A 20 15.91 -2.09 -6.11
CA LYS A 20 16.18 -3.50 -6.31
C LYS A 20 16.97 -4.06 -5.13
N ILE A 21 16.51 -5.20 -4.63
CA ILE A 21 17.16 -5.94 -3.56
C ILE A 21 18.48 -6.54 -4.04
N ASN A 22 18.52 -6.97 -5.32
CA ASN A 22 19.70 -7.53 -5.96
C ASN A 22 19.57 -7.41 -7.49
N ASP A 23 20.67 -7.72 -8.20
CA ASP A 23 20.73 -7.62 -9.66
C ASP A 23 19.84 -8.63 -10.40
N ASN A 24 19.37 -9.68 -9.73
CA ASN A 24 18.50 -10.70 -10.31
C ASN A 24 17.00 -10.37 -10.18
N GLU A 25 16.61 -9.39 -9.35
CA GLU A 25 15.20 -8.97 -9.21
C GLU A 25 14.72 -8.30 -10.50
N SER A 26 13.56 -8.72 -11.01
CA SER A 26 12.92 -8.06 -12.14
C SER A 26 12.22 -6.77 -11.72
N PHE A 27 12.09 -5.81 -12.64
CA PHE A 27 11.32 -4.58 -12.38
C PHE A 27 9.84 -4.86 -12.05
N SER A 28 9.28 -5.95 -12.55
CA SER A 28 7.91 -6.35 -12.23
C SER A 28 7.75 -6.77 -10.75
N GLU A 29 8.70 -7.53 -10.22
CA GLU A 29 8.71 -7.94 -8.81
C GLU A 29 8.89 -6.73 -7.89
N GLU A 30 9.83 -5.86 -8.25
CA GLU A 30 10.07 -4.60 -7.55
C GLU A 30 8.81 -3.72 -7.52
N VAL A 31 8.14 -3.51 -8.66
CA VAL A 31 6.90 -2.73 -8.73
C VAL A 31 5.80 -3.34 -7.86
N LEU A 32 5.62 -4.67 -7.87
CA LEU A 32 4.62 -5.34 -7.04
C LEU A 32 4.92 -5.28 -5.54
N ARG A 33 6.20 -5.19 -5.17
CA ARG A 33 6.63 -5.04 -3.78
C ARG A 33 6.44 -3.61 -3.27
N LEU A 34 6.73 -2.61 -4.10
CA LEU A 34 6.65 -1.19 -3.74
C LEU A 34 5.22 -0.64 -3.84
N LEU A 35 4.50 -1.00 -4.91
CA LEU A 35 3.15 -0.53 -5.12
C LEU A 35 2.17 -1.47 -4.44
N PRO A 36 1.44 -1.00 -3.41
CA PRO A 36 0.38 -1.82 -2.84
C PRO A 36 -0.65 -2.12 -3.92
N LYS A 37 -1.25 -3.31 -3.86
CA LYS A 37 -2.47 -3.57 -4.63
C LYS A 37 -3.45 -2.44 -4.33
N HIS A 38 -3.96 -1.80 -5.36
CA HIS A 38 -5.01 -0.80 -5.20
C HIS A 38 -6.14 -1.43 -4.39
N ARG A 39 -6.35 -0.93 -3.16
CA ARG A 39 -7.48 -1.33 -2.33
C ARG A 39 -8.53 -0.24 -2.46
N ASP A 40 -9.78 -0.63 -2.64
CA ASP A 40 -10.89 0.30 -2.46
C ASP A 40 -10.87 0.76 -0.99
N VAL A 41 -10.73 2.07 -0.76
CA VAL A 41 -10.72 2.64 0.59
C VAL A 41 -12.00 2.26 1.34
N GLY A 42 -13.14 2.19 0.63
CA GLY A 42 -14.40 1.71 1.20
C GLY A 42 -14.33 0.25 1.63
N GLU A 43 -13.60 -0.61 0.90
CA GLU A 43 -13.38 -2.01 1.26
C GLU A 43 -12.45 -2.14 2.47
N VAL A 44 -11.40 -1.31 2.55
CA VAL A 44 -10.52 -1.24 3.72
C VAL A 44 -11.29 -0.84 4.97
N LEU A 45 -12.16 0.17 4.87
CA LEU A 45 -12.97 0.65 6.00
C LEU A 45 -14.05 -0.37 6.41
N ARG A 46 -14.70 -1.06 5.47
CA ARG A 46 -15.65 -2.13 5.78
C ARG A 46 -15.00 -3.31 6.50
N ASN A 47 -13.76 -3.64 6.13
CA ASN A 47 -12.99 -4.72 6.74
C ASN A 47 -12.22 -4.29 7.99
N ALA A 48 -12.09 -2.98 8.23
CA ALA A 48 -11.60 -2.44 9.48
C ALA A 48 -12.65 -2.70 10.55
N LYS A 49 -12.56 -3.87 11.19
CA LYS A 49 -13.23 -4.15 12.45
C LYS A 49 -12.64 -3.23 13.53
N TYR A 50 -13.16 -2.01 13.61
CA TYR A 50 -13.04 -1.20 14.81
C TYR A 50 -13.93 -1.83 15.88
N HIS A 51 -13.45 -2.92 16.48
CA HIS A 51 -14.01 -3.42 17.73
C HIS A 51 -13.44 -2.53 18.83
N LEU A 52 -14.10 -1.40 19.08
CA LEU A 52 -13.91 -0.71 20.36
C LEU A 52 -14.41 -1.66 21.44
N SER A 53 -13.60 -1.91 22.46
CA SER A 53 -14.12 -2.53 23.67
C SER A 53 -15.17 -1.61 24.30
N GLU A 54 -16.06 -2.16 25.11
CA GLU A 54 -17.04 -1.37 25.87
C GLU A 54 -16.35 -0.28 26.70
N GLU A 55 -15.17 -0.56 27.27
CA GLU A 55 -14.36 0.40 28.00
C GLU A 55 -13.81 1.53 27.12
N GLU A 56 -13.36 1.22 25.90
CA GLU A 56 -12.86 2.23 24.96
C GLU A 56 -13.99 3.14 24.45
N ALA A 57 -15.18 2.58 24.24
CA ALA A 57 -16.37 3.34 23.86
C ALA A 57 -16.82 4.30 24.99
N GLU A 58 -16.84 3.82 26.23
CA GLU A 58 -17.26 4.62 27.39
C GLU A 58 -16.26 5.75 27.68
N LYS A 59 -14.96 5.49 27.49
CA LYS A 59 -13.92 6.51 27.63
C LYS A 59 -14.05 7.62 26.59
N MET A 60 -14.28 7.28 25.32
CA MET A 60 -14.49 8.27 24.26
C MET A 60 -15.73 9.13 24.49
N LYS A 61 -16.79 8.54 25.04
CA LYS A 61 -18.03 9.26 25.37
C LYS A 61 -17.80 10.33 26.44
N LYS A 62 -16.96 10.03 27.43
CA LYS A 62 -16.63 10.94 28.53
C LYS A 62 -15.72 12.10 28.11
N ASP A 63 -14.87 11.91 27.10
CA ASP A 63 -13.96 12.95 26.61
C ASP A 63 -14.67 14.00 25.70
N ILE A 64 -15.94 13.75 25.33
CA ILE A 64 -16.77 14.66 24.52
C ILE A 64 -17.69 15.55 25.40
N GLU A 65 -17.93 15.17 26.65
CA GLU A 65 -18.67 15.96 27.66
C GLU A 65 -17.79 17.00 28.36
#